data_AF-A0A1A3C8K5-F1
#
_entry.id   AF-A0A1A3C8K5-F1
#
_cell.length_a   1.000
_cell.length_b   1.000
_cell.length_c   1.000
_cell.angle_alpha   90.00
_cell.angle_beta   90.00
_cell.angle_gamma   90.00
#
_symmetry.space_group_name_H-M   'P 1'
#
loop_
_entity.id
_entity.type
_entity.pdbx_description
1 polymer ?
#
loop_
_entity_poly.entity_id
_entity_poly.type
_entity_poly.pdbx_seq_one_letter_code
_entity_poly.pdbx_strand_id
1 'polypeptide(L)'
;MRVRLFAAVVAISGGTLLAAPAISAGGSTTVLGSCSHGYYENSDGQCIASPSAGGGSEGATAICRDGEYSYSKHRSGTCSGHGGVKQWLTS
;
A
#
# COMPACT_ATOMS: atom_id res chain seq x y z
N MET A 1 7.31 11.35 -49.38
CA MET A 1 7.65 12.64 -48.72
C MET A 1 6.98 12.71 -47.37
N ARG A 2 7.69 12.49 -46.26
CA ARG A 2 7.42 13.08 -44.93
C ARG A 2 8.76 13.19 -44.20
N VAL A 3 9.05 14.41 -43.78
CA VAL A 3 10.34 14.97 -43.38
C VAL A 3 10.78 14.43 -42.01
N ARG A 4 12.07 14.11 -41.87
CA ARG A 4 12.73 13.80 -40.59
C ARG A 4 13.10 15.12 -39.91
N LEU A 5 12.51 15.45 -38.77
CA LEU A 5 13.01 16.53 -37.92
C LEU A 5 13.92 15.99 -36.81
N PHE A 6 15.00 16.71 -36.61
CA PHE A 6 16.22 16.34 -35.90
C PHE A 6 16.03 16.39 -34.38
N ALA A 7 16.53 15.35 -33.70
CA ALA A 7 16.68 15.33 -32.24
C ALA A 7 17.82 16.27 -31.84
N ALA A 8 17.55 17.25 -30.98
CA ALA A 8 18.59 18.05 -30.34
C ALA A 8 19.13 17.25 -29.14
N VAL A 9 20.33 16.67 -29.32
CA VAL A 9 21.11 16.05 -28.24
C VAL A 9 21.86 17.16 -27.52
N VAL A 10 21.49 17.46 -26.28
CA VAL A 10 22.25 18.37 -25.42
C VAL A 10 23.43 17.58 -24.85
N ALA A 11 24.62 17.87 -25.36
CA ALA A 11 25.88 17.37 -24.82
C ALA A 11 26.32 18.27 -23.64
N ILE A 12 26.47 17.68 -22.46
CA ILE A 12 27.12 18.34 -21.31
C ILE A 12 28.40 17.57 -21.02
N SER A 13 29.53 18.24 -21.16
CA SER A 13 30.87 17.73 -20.93
C SER A 13 31.33 17.96 -19.48
N GLY A 14 31.88 16.92 -18.84
CA GLY A 14 32.93 17.05 -17.82
C GLY A 14 32.57 16.65 -16.39
N GLY A 15 33.21 15.58 -15.89
CA GLY A 15 33.29 15.27 -14.46
C GLY A 15 33.61 13.80 -14.17
N THR A 16 34.89 13.46 -13.95
CA THR A 16 35.35 12.11 -13.57
C THR A 16 35.10 11.84 -12.08
N LEU A 17 34.23 10.89 -11.72
CA LEU A 17 34.27 10.17 -10.45
C LEU A 17 33.73 8.74 -10.65
N LEU A 18 34.49 7.76 -10.20
CA LEU A 18 34.11 6.34 -10.13
C LEU A 18 32.85 6.19 -9.28
N ALA A 19 31.73 5.74 -9.87
CA ALA A 19 30.55 5.33 -9.12
C ALA A 19 30.22 3.88 -9.50
N ALA A 20 30.41 2.98 -8.55
CA ALA A 20 29.93 1.60 -8.62
C ALA A 20 28.41 1.60 -8.93
N PRO A 21 27.87 0.58 -9.61
CA PRO A 21 26.42 0.44 -9.69
C PRO A 21 25.90 0.33 -8.25
N ALA A 22 25.15 1.34 -7.81
CA ALA A 22 24.25 1.18 -6.70
C ALA A 22 23.25 0.11 -7.11
N ILE A 23 23.53 -1.15 -6.74
CA ILE A 23 22.50 -2.16 -6.54
C ILE A 23 21.49 -1.51 -5.60
N SER A 24 20.40 -1.02 -6.18
CA SER A 24 19.23 -0.65 -5.42
C SER A 24 18.75 -1.94 -4.77
N ALA A 25 19.25 -2.17 -3.55
CA ALA A 25 18.68 -3.09 -2.61
C ALA A 25 17.34 -2.51 -2.19
N GLY A 26 16.36 -2.60 -3.11
CA GLY A 26 14.96 -2.72 -2.73
C GLY A 26 14.78 -4.09 -2.07
N GLY A 27 15.39 -4.28 -0.90
CA GLY A 27 14.78 -5.14 0.10
C GLY A 27 13.43 -4.53 0.43
N SER A 28 12.35 -5.27 0.59
CA SER A 28 12.26 -6.66 0.96
C SER A 28 10.86 -7.17 0.64
N THR A 29 10.81 -8.48 0.37
CA THR A 29 9.79 -9.41 0.86
C THR A 29 8.34 -9.15 0.47
N THR A 30 7.84 -10.06 -0.37
CA THR A 30 6.44 -10.51 -0.41
C THR A 30 5.44 -9.41 -0.70
N VAL A 31 4.92 -9.46 -1.94
CA VAL A 31 3.73 -8.74 -2.40
C VAL A 31 2.56 -8.99 -1.44
N LEU A 32 2.48 -8.18 -0.39
CA LEU A 32 1.29 -7.80 0.34
C LEU A 32 1.17 -6.31 0.03
N GLY A 33 0.03 -5.87 -0.50
CA GLY A 33 -0.15 -4.54 -1.11
C GLY A 33 0.55 -3.39 -0.39
N SER A 34 1.06 -2.43 -1.18
CA SER A 34 1.94 -1.30 -0.83
C SER A 34 1.50 -0.41 0.33
N CYS A 35 0.26 -0.56 0.81
CA CYS A 35 -0.26 0.18 1.95
C CYS A 35 -0.82 -0.77 3.02
N SER A 36 -0.63 -0.40 4.29
CA SER A 36 -1.24 -1.08 5.44
C SER A 36 -2.75 -1.22 5.25
N HIS A 37 -3.34 -2.28 5.82
CA HIS A 37 -4.77 -2.49 5.74
C HIS A 37 -5.51 -1.26 6.29
N GLY A 38 -6.45 -0.74 5.50
CA GLY A 38 -7.11 0.52 5.83
C GLY A 38 -6.47 1.79 5.22
N TYR A 39 -5.57 1.61 4.26
CA TYR A 39 -5.01 2.72 3.50
C TYR A 39 -5.18 2.40 2.01
N TYR A 40 -5.42 3.42 1.20
CA TYR A 40 -5.41 3.32 -0.25
C TYR A 40 -4.23 4.12 -0.79
N GLU A 41 -3.64 3.62 -1.88
CA GLU A 41 -2.61 4.37 -2.59
C GLU A 41 -3.29 5.38 -3.52
N ASN A 42 -2.94 6.66 -3.40
CA ASN A 42 -3.35 7.65 -4.38
C ASN A 42 -2.49 7.57 -5.65
N SER A 43 -2.86 8.32 -6.68
CA SER A 43 -2.09 8.42 -7.93
C SER A 43 -0.63 8.87 -7.76
N ASP A 44 -0.31 9.49 -6.63
CA ASP A 44 1.02 9.97 -6.27
C ASP A 44 1.85 8.92 -5.50
N GLY A 45 1.34 7.69 -5.36
CA GLY A 45 2.00 6.61 -4.64
C GLY A 45 1.98 6.79 -3.11
N GLN A 46 1.15 7.68 -2.59
CA GLN A 46 1.02 7.93 -1.15
C GLN A 46 -0.08 7.06 -0.56
N CYS A 47 0.22 6.40 0.56
CA CYS A 47 -0.78 5.67 1.34
C CYS A 47 -1.63 6.65 2.16
N ILE A 48 -2.85 6.89 1.71
CA ILE A 48 -3.85 7.73 2.37
C ILE A 48 -4.80 6.84 3.18
N ALA A 49 -5.14 7.24 4.40
CA ALA A 49 -6.14 6.52 5.19
C ALA A 49 -7.45 6.46 4.41
N SER A 50 -7.94 5.26 4.08
CA SER A 50 -9.21 5.14 3.37
C SER A 50 -10.32 5.73 4.23
N PRO A 51 -11.34 6.44 3.72
CA PRO A 51 -12.42 6.97 4.57
C PRO A 51 -13.16 5.87 5.33
N SER A 52 -13.26 4.68 4.73
CA SER A 52 -13.78 3.46 5.36
C SER A 52 -12.82 2.83 6.37
N ALA A 53 -11.60 3.35 6.49
CA ALA A 53 -10.55 2.83 7.34
C ALA A 53 -10.03 3.82 8.38
N GLY A 54 -10.09 5.12 8.07
CA GLY A 54 -10.17 6.23 9.01
C GLY A 54 -11.57 6.41 9.60
N GLY A 55 -12.53 5.57 9.20
CA GLY A 55 -13.83 5.39 9.87
C GLY A 55 -14.11 3.95 10.28
N GLY A 56 -13.12 3.06 10.22
CA GLY A 56 -13.32 1.60 10.20
C GLY A 56 -12.75 0.79 11.36
N SER A 57 -11.92 1.38 12.23
CA SER A 57 -11.34 0.68 13.39
C SER A 57 -11.77 1.27 14.73
N GLU A 58 -12.21 2.53 14.76
CA GLU A 58 -12.66 3.18 15.99
C GLU A 58 -13.95 2.52 16.50
N GLY A 59 -13.82 1.83 17.63
CA GLY A 59 -14.93 1.05 18.21
C GLY A 59 -15.17 -0.31 17.57
N ALA A 60 -14.41 -0.69 16.55
CA ALA A 60 -14.42 -2.06 16.05
C ALA A 60 -13.79 -2.98 17.10
N THR A 61 -14.42 -4.11 17.34
CA THR A 61 -13.97 -5.09 18.33
C THR A 61 -13.22 -6.24 17.68
N ALA A 62 -13.36 -6.46 16.35
CA ALA A 62 -12.69 -7.52 15.60
C ALA A 62 -12.51 -7.19 14.10
N ILE A 63 -11.60 -7.90 13.45
CA ILE A 63 -11.46 -8.05 12.00
C ILE A 63 -11.85 -9.48 11.63
N CYS A 64 -12.72 -9.64 10.63
CA CYS A 64 -13.15 -10.92 10.09
C CYS A 64 -12.14 -11.51 9.06
N ARG A 65 -12.29 -12.78 8.66
CA ARG A 65 -11.35 -13.43 7.73
C ARG A 65 -11.34 -12.84 6.32
N ASP A 66 -12.46 -12.32 5.87
CA ASP A 66 -12.60 -11.59 4.61
C ASP A 66 -12.06 -10.15 4.66
N GLY A 67 -11.68 -9.67 5.85
CA GLY A 67 -11.12 -8.33 6.06
C GLY A 67 -12.12 -7.28 6.54
N GLU A 68 -13.42 -7.63 6.64
CA GLU A 68 -14.44 -6.74 7.16
C GLU A 68 -14.23 -6.46 8.66
N TYR A 69 -14.59 -5.26 9.13
CA TYR A 69 -14.56 -4.92 10.55
C TYR A 69 -15.87 -5.33 11.24
N SER A 70 -15.77 -5.87 12.46
CA SER A 70 -16.91 -6.16 13.31
C SER A 70 -16.95 -5.25 14.53
N TYR A 71 -18.14 -4.75 14.84
CA TYR A 71 -18.44 -3.90 15.99
C TYR A 71 -19.20 -4.66 17.08
N SER A 72 -19.25 -5.99 16.98
CA SER A 72 -20.03 -6.82 17.90
C SER A 72 -19.43 -6.77 19.31
N LYS A 73 -20.26 -6.52 20.32
CA LYS A 73 -19.82 -6.48 21.72
C LYS A 73 -19.65 -7.88 22.33
N HIS A 74 -20.13 -8.93 21.66
CA HIS A 74 -20.13 -10.29 22.16
C HIS A 74 -19.19 -11.18 21.35
N ARG A 75 -18.37 -11.99 22.04
CA ARG A 75 -17.43 -12.90 21.38
C ARG A 75 -18.16 -14.00 20.57
N SER A 76 -19.29 -14.48 21.07
CA SER A 76 -20.08 -15.53 20.43
C SER A 76 -20.72 -15.04 19.14
N GLY A 77 -20.51 -15.77 18.03
CA GLY A 77 -21.13 -15.47 16.73
C GLY A 77 -20.49 -14.32 15.95
N THR A 78 -19.46 -13.64 16.48
CA THR A 78 -18.75 -12.59 15.74
C THR A 78 -18.11 -13.17 14.47
N CYS A 79 -18.27 -12.47 13.35
CA CYS A 79 -17.78 -12.87 12.03
C CYS A 79 -18.29 -14.24 11.54
N SER A 80 -19.39 -14.76 12.07
CA SER A 80 -19.91 -16.10 11.69
C SER A 80 -20.27 -16.21 10.21
N GLY A 81 -20.83 -15.17 9.59
CA GLY A 81 -21.06 -15.09 8.14
C GLY A 81 -19.80 -14.79 7.30
N HIS A 82 -18.71 -14.38 7.97
CA HIS A 82 -17.46 -13.91 7.37
C HIS A 82 -16.31 -14.92 7.58
N GLY A 83 -16.63 -16.19 7.85
CA GLY A 83 -15.66 -17.26 8.05
C GLY A 83 -14.93 -17.25 9.41
N GLY A 84 -15.42 -16.46 10.35
CA GLY A 84 -14.86 -16.30 11.70
C GLY A 84 -13.90 -15.13 11.84
N VAL A 85 -13.44 -14.93 13.07
CA VAL A 85 -12.57 -13.80 13.43
C VAL A 85 -11.15 -14.08 12.97
N LYS A 86 -10.55 -13.11 12.27
CA LYS A 86 -9.12 -13.07 11.95
C LYS A 86 -8.31 -12.51 13.11
N GLN A 87 -8.76 -11.39 13.67
CA GLN A 87 -8.08 -10.70 14.78
C GLN A 87 -9.09 -9.97 15.65
N TRP A 88 -8.91 -10.00 16.97
CA TRP A 88 -9.67 -9.12 17.88
C TRP A 88 -8.95 -7.77 18.01
N LEU A 89 -9.69 -6.67 17.92
CA LEU A 89 -9.18 -5.30 17.95
C LEU A 89 -9.32 -4.59 19.28
N THR A 90 -10.12 -5.16 20.20
CA THR A 90 -10.26 -4.59 21.54
C THR A 90 -8.90 -4.55 22.22
N SER A 91 -8.43 -3.33 22.50
CA SER A 91 -7.57 -2.98 23.62
C SER A 91 -8.45 -2.43 24.72
#